data_AF-A0A8B6GPJ2-F1
#
_entry.id   AF-A0A8B6GPJ2-F1
#
_cell.length_a   1.000
_cell.length_b   1.000
_cell.length_c   1.000
_cell.angle_alpha   90.00
_cell.angle_beta   90.00
_cell.angle_gamma   90.00
#
_symmetry.space_group_name_H-M   'P 1'
#
loop_
_entity.id
_entity.type
_entity.pdbx_description
1 polymer ?
#
loop_
_entity_poly.entity_id
_entity_poly.type
_entity_poly.pdbx_seq_one_letter_code
_entity_poly.pdbx_strand_id
1 'polypeptide(L)'
;MSFTESWLNPSVKDTDISIPSYKFFRKDRTNCVGGGVEVYTKENINCVHTPDLQIVISRISMILMSNFDPNLEKFTSELTTIEITEKDVEDILLNLDTSKAIGPDCVSPRLLK
;
A
#
# COMPACT_ATOMS: atom_id res chain seq x y z
N MET A 1 2.00 -5.28 -9.47
CA MET A 1 1.36 -4.30 -10.37
C MET A 1 0.34 -3.55 -9.55
N SER A 2 0.27 -2.22 -9.64
CA SER A 2 -0.65 -1.40 -8.84
C SER A 2 -1.41 -0.42 -9.73
N PHE A 3 -2.69 -0.26 -9.48
CA PHE A 3 -3.57 0.73 -10.11
C PHE A 3 -4.01 1.73 -9.06
N THR A 4 -3.80 3.01 -9.34
CA THR A 4 -4.31 4.14 -8.56
C THR A 4 -5.47 4.76 -9.33
N GLU A 5 -6.43 5.38 -8.62
CA GLU A 5 -7.68 5.85 -9.24
C GLU A 5 -8.43 4.68 -9.89
N SER A 6 -8.66 3.61 -9.11
CA SER A 6 -9.38 2.42 -9.60
C SER A 6 -10.87 2.71 -9.86
N TRP A 7 -11.44 3.71 -9.15
CA TRP A 7 -12.87 4.08 -9.21
C TRP A 7 -13.82 2.90 -8.90
N LEU A 8 -13.25 1.84 -8.34
CA LEU A 8 -13.99 0.66 -7.92
C LEU A 8 -14.77 0.97 -6.65
N ASN A 9 -15.86 0.24 -6.49
CA ASN A 9 -16.74 0.35 -5.33
C ASN A 9 -17.21 -1.05 -4.89
N PRO A 10 -17.74 -1.18 -3.65
CA PRO A 10 -18.08 -2.48 -3.09
C PRO A 10 -19.13 -3.29 -3.87
N SER A 11 -19.85 -2.71 -4.84
CA SER A 11 -20.77 -3.46 -5.69
C SER A 11 -20.06 -4.25 -6.81
N VAL A 12 -18.83 -3.89 -7.15
CA VAL A 12 -18.00 -4.63 -8.13
C VAL A 12 -17.45 -5.87 -7.45
N LYS A 13 -17.78 -7.05 -7.96
CA LYS A 13 -17.37 -8.33 -7.38
C LYS A 13 -15.91 -8.62 -7.67
N ASP A 14 -15.24 -9.22 -6.71
CA ASP A 14 -13.84 -9.63 -6.83
C ASP A 14 -13.58 -10.64 -7.96
N THR A 15 -14.59 -11.42 -8.33
CA THR A 15 -14.52 -12.33 -9.49
C THR A 15 -14.31 -11.60 -10.81
N ASP A 16 -14.90 -10.41 -10.94
CA ASP A 16 -14.92 -9.66 -12.21
C ASP A 16 -13.57 -8.99 -12.50
N ILE A 17 -12.76 -8.82 -11.46
CA ILE A 17 -11.43 -8.21 -11.48
C ILE A 17 -10.31 -9.22 -11.18
N SER A 18 -10.65 -10.50 -11.00
CA SER A 18 -9.65 -11.54 -10.72
C SER A 18 -8.78 -11.83 -11.95
N ILE A 19 -7.46 -11.89 -11.75
CA ILE A 19 -6.49 -12.24 -12.80
C ILE A 19 -5.85 -13.59 -12.45
N PRO A 20 -5.84 -14.58 -13.38
CA PRO A 20 -5.24 -15.88 -13.12
C PRO A 20 -3.77 -15.81 -12.65
N SER A 21 -3.44 -16.58 -11.62
CA SER A 21 -2.11 -16.61 -10.97
C SER A 21 -1.69 -15.32 -10.28
N TYR A 22 -2.63 -14.41 -10.03
CA TYR A 22 -2.42 -13.21 -9.21
C TYR A 22 -3.44 -13.19 -8.08
N LYS A 23 -2.95 -12.80 -6.91
CA LYS A 23 -3.79 -12.34 -5.81
C LYS A 23 -3.80 -10.83 -5.80
N PHE A 24 -4.92 -10.23 -5.45
CA PHE A 24 -5.05 -8.78 -5.45
C PHE A 24 -5.66 -8.27 -4.14
N PHE A 25 -5.41 -7.00 -3.87
CA PHE A 25 -5.91 -6.27 -2.71
C PHE A 25 -6.42 -4.93 -3.19
N ARG A 26 -7.58 -4.50 -2.72
CA ARG A 26 -8.16 -3.21 -3.08
C ARG A 26 -8.63 -2.44 -1.86
N LYS A 27 -8.59 -1.12 -1.98
CA LYS A 27 -9.18 -0.17 -1.04
C LYS A 27 -10.05 0.79 -1.83
N ASP A 28 -11.35 0.57 -1.76
CA ASP A 28 -12.35 1.42 -2.39
C ASP A 28 -12.65 2.66 -1.55
N ARG A 29 -13.12 3.72 -2.21
CA ARG A 29 -13.65 4.91 -1.54
C ARG A 29 -15.17 4.85 -1.56
N THR A 30 -15.81 4.83 -0.38
CA THR A 30 -17.28 4.72 -0.27
C THR A 30 -17.99 6.06 -0.07
N ASN A 31 -17.26 7.09 0.37
CA ASN A 31 -17.86 8.35 0.85
C ASN A 31 -17.62 9.56 -0.09
N CYS A 32 -17.07 9.32 -1.27
CA CYS A 32 -16.64 10.37 -2.20
C CYS A 32 -16.47 9.81 -3.60
N VAL A 33 -16.59 10.67 -4.60
CA VAL A 33 -16.39 10.31 -6.01
C VAL A 33 -14.90 10.16 -6.32
N GLY A 34 -14.56 9.11 -7.07
CA GLY A 34 -13.20 8.84 -7.56
C GLY A 34 -12.22 8.32 -6.52
N GLY A 35 -11.00 8.04 -6.96
CA GLY A 35 -9.92 7.44 -6.15
C GLY A 35 -10.02 5.93 -6.01
N GLY A 36 -9.42 5.42 -4.94
CA GLY A 36 -9.27 3.99 -4.71
C GLY A 36 -7.94 3.45 -5.25
N VAL A 37 -7.50 2.34 -4.68
CA VAL A 37 -6.24 1.68 -5.03
C VAL A 37 -6.47 0.19 -5.12
N GLU A 38 -5.83 -0.44 -6.10
CA GLU A 38 -5.79 -1.89 -6.27
C GLU A 38 -4.35 -2.36 -6.54
N VAL A 39 -3.94 -3.47 -5.92
CA VAL A 39 -2.59 -4.03 -6.03
C VAL A 39 -2.67 -5.51 -6.34
N TYR A 40 -2.07 -5.91 -7.46
CA TYR A 40 -1.91 -7.30 -7.89
C TYR A 40 -0.49 -7.78 -7.58
N THR A 41 -0.41 -8.96 -6.96
CA THR A 41 0.84 -9.66 -6.63
C THR A 41 0.76 -11.09 -7.17
N LYS A 42 1.90 -11.63 -7.63
CA LYS A 42 1.93 -13.02 -8.11
C LYS A 42 1.59 -13.95 -6.95
N GLU A 43 0.80 -14.98 -7.20
CA GLU A 43 0.26 -15.89 -6.16
C GLU A 43 1.36 -16.51 -5.28
N ASN A 44 2.51 -16.85 -5.88
CA ASN A 44 3.66 -17.46 -5.19
C ASN A 44 4.51 -16.47 -4.37
N ILE A 45 4.20 -15.17 -4.39
CA ILE A 45 4.90 -14.17 -3.57
C ILE A 45 4.13 -14.01 -2.27
N ASN A 46 4.72 -14.33 -1.13
CA ASN A 46 4.06 -14.10 0.15
C ASN A 46 3.79 -12.59 0.34
N CYS A 47 2.54 -12.21 0.58
CA CYS A 47 2.18 -10.83 0.81
C CYS A 47 0.98 -10.77 1.76
N VAL A 48 1.02 -9.78 2.64
CA VAL A 48 0.05 -9.62 3.73
C VAL A 48 -0.50 -8.22 3.63
N HIS A 49 -1.82 -8.09 3.59
CA HIS A 49 -2.47 -6.80 3.82
C HIS A 49 -2.29 -6.47 5.30
N THR A 50 -1.45 -5.47 5.58
CA THR A 50 -1.15 -5.04 6.94
C THR A 50 -2.02 -3.82 7.26
N PRO A 51 -3.13 -3.97 8.01
CA PRO A 51 -4.00 -2.83 8.27
C PRO A 51 -3.37 -1.75 9.14
N ASP A 52 -2.36 -2.04 9.96
CA ASP A 52 -1.62 -1.02 10.73
C ASP A 52 -0.24 -1.56 11.17
N LEU A 53 0.76 -0.68 11.26
CA LEU A 53 2.18 -0.95 11.54
C LEU A 53 2.44 -1.81 12.79
N GLN A 54 1.49 -1.89 13.72
CA GLN A 54 1.62 -2.65 14.98
C GLN A 54 1.50 -4.18 14.81
N ILE A 55 0.88 -4.65 13.72
CA ILE A 55 0.70 -6.09 13.47
C ILE A 55 1.98 -6.74 12.91
N VAL A 56 2.86 -5.95 12.28
CA VAL A 56 4.12 -6.44 11.70
C VAL A 56 5.01 -7.04 12.79
N ILE A 57 5.13 -6.34 13.93
CA ILE A 57 5.94 -6.80 15.07
C ILE A 57 5.37 -8.11 15.66
N SER A 58 4.05 -8.20 15.81
CA SER A 58 3.40 -9.40 16.37
C SER A 58 3.52 -10.63 15.46
N ARG A 59 3.43 -10.45 14.13
CA ARG A 59 3.56 -11.57 13.16
C ARG A 59 5.01 -11.98 12.94
N ILE A 60 5.97 -11.06 12.99
CA ILE A 60 7.41 -11.39 12.98
C ILE A 60 7.76 -12.27 14.19
N SER A 61 7.29 -11.92 15.39
CA SER A 61 7.49 -12.74 16.59
C SER A 61 6.89 -14.15 16.44
N MET A 62 5.72 -14.29 15.83
CA MET A 62 5.07 -15.60 15.64
C MET A 62 5.77 -16.48 14.58
N ILE A 63 6.36 -15.86 13.55
CA ILE A 63 7.13 -16.56 12.50
C ILE A 63 8.51 -16.97 13.03
N LEU A 64 9.20 -16.08 13.76
CA LEU A 64 10.48 -16.36 14.40
C LEU A 64 10.39 -17.50 15.43
N MET A 65 9.24 -17.64 16.11
CA MET A 65 9.02 -18.73 17.07
C MET A 65 8.68 -20.08 16.42
N SER A 66 8.24 -20.12 15.16
CA SER A 66 7.78 -21.35 14.49
C SER A 66 8.70 -21.88 13.39
N ASN A 67 9.52 -21.02 12.78
CA ASN A 67 10.46 -21.38 11.73
C ASN A 67 11.83 -20.75 12.02
N PHE A 68 12.55 -21.30 13.00
CA PHE A 68 13.92 -20.88 13.29
C PHE A 68 14.84 -21.31 12.14
N ASP A 69 14.84 -20.52 11.06
CA ASP A 69 15.88 -20.57 10.03
C ASP A 69 17.03 -19.66 10.48
N PRO A 70 18.20 -20.21 10.86
CA PRO A 70 19.34 -19.42 11.33
C PRO A 70 19.90 -18.48 10.26
N ASN A 71 19.50 -18.58 8.99
CA ASN A 71 19.86 -17.62 7.95
C ASN A 71 18.93 -16.39 7.89
N LEU A 72 17.77 -16.42 8.56
CA LEU A 72 16.83 -15.31 8.58
C LEU A 72 17.31 -14.14 9.44
N GLU A 73 18.01 -14.42 10.56
CA GLU A 73 18.60 -13.37 11.41
C GLU A 73 19.54 -12.45 10.61
N LYS A 74 20.34 -13.04 9.70
CA LYS A 74 21.28 -12.30 8.86
C LYS A 74 20.59 -11.41 7.82
N PHE A 75 19.43 -11.82 7.32
CA PHE A 75 18.66 -11.03 6.35
C PHE A 75 17.84 -9.93 7.05
N THR A 76 17.33 -10.20 8.25
CA THR A 76 16.58 -9.20 9.03
C THR A 76 17.46 -8.10 9.60
N SER A 77 18.71 -8.41 9.98
CA SER A 77 19.65 -7.39 10.52
C SER A 77 20.03 -6.32 9.50
N GLU A 78 19.92 -6.60 8.20
CA GLU A 78 20.18 -5.63 7.13
C GLU A 78 18.95 -4.76 6.79
N LEU A 79 17.74 -5.15 7.21
CA LEU A 79 16.47 -4.46 6.88
C LEU A 79 15.83 -3.72 8.06
N THR A 80 16.37 -3.84 9.28
CA THR A 80 15.75 -3.28 10.49
C THR A 80 16.03 -1.81 10.76
N THR A 81 16.91 -1.15 10.01
CA THR A 81 17.28 0.25 10.31
C THR A 81 16.92 1.17 9.14
N ILE A 82 15.63 1.48 9.02
CA ILE A 82 15.18 2.69 8.33
C ILE A 82 14.84 3.69 9.44
N GLU A 83 15.82 4.48 9.86
CA GLU A 83 15.59 5.60 10.77
C GLU A 83 15.06 6.78 9.97
N ILE A 84 13.75 7.03 10.07
CA ILE A 84 13.13 8.25 9.54
C ILE A 84 13.17 9.29 10.66
N THR A 85 13.89 10.39 10.44
CA THR A 85 13.95 11.51 11.38
C THR A 85 12.91 12.57 11.05
N GLU A 86 12.59 13.44 12.03
CA GLU A 86 11.70 14.59 11.80
C GLU A 86 12.20 15.49 10.67
N LYS A 87 13.53 15.57 10.50
CA LYS A 87 14.16 16.36 9.44
C LYS A 87 13.89 15.78 8.06
N ASP A 88 13.94 14.45 7.92
CA ASP A 88 13.64 13.77 6.66
C ASP A 88 12.19 14.02 6.22
N VAL A 89 11.25 14.03 7.18
CA VAL A 89 9.85 14.36 6.92
C VAL A 89 9.70 15.81 6.49
N GLU A 90 10.36 16.75 7.18
CA GLU A 90 10.34 18.17 6.84
C GLU A 90 10.89 18.43 5.43
N ASP A 91 12.01 17.81 5.08
CA ASP A 91 12.66 17.97 3.79
C ASP A 91 11.81 17.41 2.64
N ILE A 92 11.11 16.30 2.88
CA ILE A 92 10.13 15.76 1.92
C ILE A 92 8.95 16.72 1.75
N LEU A 93 8.42 17.26 2.85
CA LEU A 93 7.28 18.19 2.81
C LEU A 93 7.63 19.50 2.11
N LEU A 94 8.84 20.01 2.30
CA LEU A 94 9.33 21.24 1.66
C LEU A 94 9.52 21.08 0.15
N ASN A 95 9.85 19.86 -0.31
CA ASN A 95 10.05 19.53 -1.72
C ASN A 95 8.80 18.93 -2.38
N LEU A 96 7.70 18.78 -1.64
CA LEU A 96 6.46 18.24 -2.17
C LEU A 96 5.85 19.26 -3.14
N ASP A 97 5.76 18.89 -4.41
CA ASP A 97 5.06 19.68 -5.42
C ASP A 97 3.56 19.66 -5.13
N THR A 98 3.10 20.66 -4.37
CA THR A 98 1.70 20.84 -3.99
C THR A 98 0.79 21.21 -5.16
N SER A 99 1.34 21.43 -6.36
CA SER A 99 0.54 21.61 -7.58
C SER A 99 0.09 20.29 -8.21
N LYS A 100 0.68 19.15 -7.83
CA LYS A 100 0.42 17.81 -8.39
C LYS A 100 -0.71 17.03 -7.72
N ALA A 101 -1.80 17.70 -7.36
CA ALA A 101 -3.07 17.04 -7.05
C ALA A 101 -4.22 17.56 -7.92
N ILE A 102 -3.91 18.02 -9.13
CA ILE A 102 -4.88 18.28 -10.18
C ILE A 102 -4.71 17.14 -11.17
N GLY A 103 -5.78 16.43 -11.50
CA GLY A 103 -5.76 15.35 -12.47
C GLY A 103 -5.21 15.83 -13.83
N PRO A 104 -4.97 14.92 -14.78
CA PRO A 104 -4.52 15.28 -16.15
C PRO A 104 -5.51 16.19 -16.90
N ASP A 105 -6.71 16.40 -16.34
CA ASP A 105 -7.76 17.30 -16.79
C ASP A 105 -7.61 18.75 -16.30
N CYS A 106 -6.65 19.05 -15.41
CA CYS A 106 -6.39 20.40 -14.85
C CYS A 106 -7.61 21.06 -14.18
N VAL A 107 -8.63 20.29 -13.80
CA VAL A 107 -9.84 20.82 -13.16
C VAL A 107 -9.62 20.93 -11.65
N SER A 108 -9.70 22.15 -11.11
CA SER A 108 -9.62 22.36 -9.67
C SER A 108 -10.84 21.75 -8.95
N PRO A 109 -10.66 21.03 -7.83
CA PRO A 109 -11.76 20.55 -7.00
C PRO A 109 -12.70 21.66 -6.51
N ARG A 110 -12.27 22.94 -6.53
CA ARG A 110 -13.10 24.11 -6.20
C ARG A 110 -14.16 24.43 -7.26
N LEU A 111 -14.06 23.88 -8.47
CA LEU A 111 -15.02 24.10 -9.56
C LEU A 111 -16.23 23.16 -9.50
N LEU A 112 -16.23 22.16 -8.60
CA LEU A 112 -17.32 21.20 -8.41
C LEU A 112 -18.26 21.56 -7.24
N LYS A 113 -18.47 22.86 -7.00
CA LYS A 113 -19.54 23.34 -6.10
C LYS A 113 -20.77 23.74 -6.88
#